data_AF-A0A522X2B8-F1
#
_entry.id   AF-A0A522X2B8-F1
#
_cell.length_a   1.000
_cell.length_b   1.000
_cell.length_c   1.000
_cell.angle_alpha   90.00
_cell.angle_beta   90.00
_cell.angle_gamma   90.00
#
_symmetry.space_group_name_H-M   'P 1'
#
loop_
_entity.id
_entity.type
_entity.pdbx_description
1 polymer ?
#
loop_
_entity_poly.entity_id
_entity_poly.type
_entity_poly.pdbx_seq_one_letter_code
_entity_poly.pdbx_strand_id
1 'polypeptide(L)' 'MGQLDAMRAEAGKGKPLMLVDGLGRVWGKYCITKVHERQSALLGNGAPLKVDFSLDLVLYGDDEETGP' A
#
# COMPACT_ATOMS: atom_id res chain seq x y z
N MET A 1 -10.01 -7.03 -10.71
CA MET A 1 -8.67 -7.24 -10.13
C MET A 1 -7.85 -6.02 -10.53
N GLY A 2 -7.27 -5.28 -9.59
CA GLY A 2 -6.54 -4.06 -9.96
C GLY A 2 -6.15 -3.15 -8.80
N GLN A 3 -6.78 -3.33 -7.63
CA GLN A 3 -6.41 -2.54 -6.45
C GLN A 3 -4.96 -2.84 -6.02
N LEU A 4 -4.55 -4.10 -5.96
CA LEU A 4 -3.18 -4.46 -5.59
C LEU A 4 -2.15 -4.00 -6.63
N ASP A 5 -2.51 -4.04 -7.91
CA ASP A 5 -1.64 -3.52 -8.98
C ASP A 5 -1.49 -2.00 -8.87
N ALA A 6 -2.56 -1.27 -8.57
CA ALA A 6 -2.51 0.17 -8.30
C ALA A 6 -1.64 0.48 -7.07
N MET A 7 -1.73 -0.32 -6.01
CA MET A 7 -0.90 -0.17 -4.82
C MET A 7 0.59 -0.42 -5.12
N ARG A 8 0.91 -1.44 -5.93
CA ARG A 8 2.29 -1.69 -6.38
C ARG A 8 2.79 -0.57 -7.28
N ALA A 9 1.94 -0.06 -8.17
CA ALA A 9 2.29 1.07 -9.03
C ALA A 9 2.61 2.32 -8.22
N GLU A 10 1.84 2.62 -7.17
CA GLU A 10 2.16 3.74 -6.28
C GLU A 10 3.43 3.51 -5.44
N ALA A 11 3.62 2.30 -4.91
CA ALA A 11 4.86 1.94 -4.23
C ALA A 11 6.09 2.15 -5.13
N GLY A 12 5.97 1.77 -6.41
CA GLY A 12 7.02 1.94 -7.42
C GLY A 12 7.40 3.38 -7.73
N LYS A 13 6.58 4.37 -7.37
CA LYS A 13 6.94 5.80 -7.52
C LYS A 13 7.92 6.28 -6.46
N GLY A 14 8.10 5.54 -5.36
CA GLY A 14 8.97 5.93 -4.25
C GLY A 14 8.53 7.20 -3.53
N LYS A 15 7.28 7.63 -3.70
CA LYS A 15 6.74 8.84 -3.08
C LYS A 15 6.01 8.49 -1.79
N PRO A 16 6.22 9.24 -0.70
CA PRO A 16 5.45 9.04 0.52
C PRO A 16 3.97 9.40 0.31
N LEU A 17 3.09 8.62 0.94
CA LEU A 17 1.64 8.81 0.97
C LEU A 17 1.19 9.12 2.40
N MET A 18 0.11 9.89 2.56
CA MET A 18 -0.49 10.08 3.89
C MET A 18 -1.22 8.81 4.33
N LEU A 19 -0.84 8.29 5.49
CA LEU A 19 -1.56 7.19 6.13
C LEU A 19 -2.72 7.75 6.96
N VAL A 20 -3.94 7.39 6.57
CA VAL A 20 -5.18 7.76 7.27
C VAL A 20 -5.91 6.49 7.68
N ASP A 21 -6.32 6.39 8.94
CA ASP A 21 -7.10 5.24 9.41
C ASP A 21 -8.61 5.39 9.13
N GLY A 22 -9.38 4.32 9.41
CA GLY A 22 -10.82 4.30 9.20
C GLY A 22 -11.64 5.25 10.08
N LEU A 23 -11.00 5.88 11.08
CA LEU A 23 -11.61 6.91 11.92
C LEU A 23 -11.24 8.33 11.46
N GLY A 24 -10.44 8.45 10.40
CA GLY A 24 -9.99 9.72 9.84
C GLY A 24 -8.74 10.30 10.50
N ARG A 25 -8.05 9.56 11.37
CA ARG A 25 -6.80 10.03 11.97
C ARG A 25 -5.67 9.94 10.96
N VAL A 26 -4.91 11.02 10.83
CA VAL A 26 -3.70 11.09 10.01
C VAL A 26 -2.50 10.68 10.87
N TRP A 27 -1.75 9.68 10.40
CA TRP A 27 -0.58 9.14 11.09
C TRP A 27 0.75 9.71 10.56
N GLY A 28 0.71 10.38 9.41
CA GLY A 28 1.87 11.00 8.77
C GLY A 28 2.16 10.41 7.38
N LYS A 29 3.34 10.72 6.86
CA LYS A 29 3.84 10.26 5.56
C LYS A 29 4.51 8.89 5.68
N TYR A 30 4.02 7.92 4.93
CA TYR A 30 4.54 6.55 4.88
C TYR A 30 4.86 6.13 3.44
N CYS A 31 5.91 5.35 3.29
CA CYS A 31 6.24 4.69 2.04
C CYS A 31 5.85 3.20 2.12
N ILE A 32 5.23 2.69 1.06
CA ILE A 32 4.98 1.25 0.89
C ILE A 32 6.28 0.63 0.41
N THR A 33 6.88 -0.25 1.21
CA THR A 33 8.12 -0.96 0.83
C THR A 33 7.84 -2.33 0.26
N LYS A 34 6.72 -2.96 0.65
CA LYS A 34 6.34 -4.27 0.16
C LYS A 34 4.83 -4.48 0.16
N VAL A 35 4.35 -5.18 -0.86
CA VAL A 35 2.96 -5.63 -0.98
C VAL A 35 2.97 -7.15 -1.04
N HIS A 36 2.36 -7.78 -0.03
CA HIS A 36 2.16 -9.22 0.04
C HIS A 36 0.74 -9.55 -0.39
N GLU A 37 0.59 -10.61 -1.18
CA GLU A 37 -0.68 -11.06 -1.72
C GLU A 37 -0.78 -12.57 -1.62
N ARG A 38 -1.95 -13.05 -1.19
CA ARG A 38 -2.31 -14.46 -1.21
C ARG A 38 -3.71 -14.61 -1.80
N GLN A 39 -3.78 -15.27 -2.94
CA GLN A 39 -5.03 -15.62 -3.60
C GLN A 39 -5.51 -16.99 -3.11
N SER A 40 -6.81 -17.11 -2.84
CA SER A 40 -7.45 -18.34 -2.38
C SER A 40 -8.90 -18.43 -2.85
N ALA A 41 -9.55 -19.58 -2.58
CA ALA A 41 -10.90 -19.90 -3.05
C ALA A 41 -11.03 -19.68 -4.57
N LEU A 42 -10.27 -20.44 -5.34
CA LEU A 42 -10.22 -20.30 -6.79
C LEU A 42 -11.49 -20.88 -7.42
N LEU A 43 -12.05 -20.18 -8.40
CA LEU A 43 -13.07 -20.71 -9.31
C LEU A 43 -12.44 -21.74 -10.26
N GLY A 44 -13.27 -22.52 -10.95
CA GLY A 44 -12.81 -23.54 -11.92
C GLY A 44 -12.00 -22.97 -13.10
N ASN A 45 -12.07 -21.66 -13.35
CA ASN A 45 -11.26 -20.95 -14.34
C ASN A 45 -9.97 -20.32 -13.75
N GLY A 46 -9.65 -20.60 -12.48
CA GLY A 46 -8.48 -20.08 -11.78
C GLY A 46 -8.63 -18.67 -11.20
N ALA A 47 -9.76 -17.99 -11.41
CA ALA A 47 -9.98 -16.66 -10.82
C ALA A 47 -10.18 -16.76 -9.30
N PRO A 48 -9.48 -15.95 -8.49
CA PRO A 48 -9.64 -16.00 -7.04
C PRO A 48 -10.90 -15.29 -6.57
N LEU A 49 -11.63 -15.92 -5.65
CA LEU A 49 -12.76 -15.29 -4.95
C LEU A 49 -12.32 -14.55 -3.69
N LYS A 50 -11.15 -14.90 -3.16
CA LYS A 50 -10.60 -14.28 -1.95
C LYS A 50 -9.15 -13.90 -2.17
N VAL A 51 -8.81 -12.66 -1.82
CA VAL A 51 -7.44 -12.14 -1.85
C VAL A 51 -7.12 -11.57 -0.48
N ASP A 52 -6.23 -12.23 0.25
CA ASP A 52 -5.65 -11.72 1.48
C ASP A 52 -4.38 -10.93 1.13
N PHE A 53 -4.20 -9.76 1.73
CA PHE A 53 -3.02 -8.94 1.49
C PHE A 53 -2.49 -8.30 2.76
N SER A 54 -1.19 -8.01 2.76
CA SER A 54 -0.54 -7.23 3.82
C SER A 54 0.49 -6.27 3.22
N LEU A 55 0.77 -5.19 3.94
CA LEU A 55 1.70 -4.14 3.52
C LEU A 55 2.79 -3.97 4.56
N ASP A 56 4.02 -3.81 4.08
CA ASP A 56 5.11 -3.29 4.88
C ASP A 56 5.21 -1.79 4.61
N LEU A 57 5.15 -1.01 5.69
CA LEU A 57 5.19 0.45 5.66
C LEU A 57 6.40 0.94 6.45
N VAL A 58 7.06 1.95 5.93
CA VAL A 58 8.11 2.69 6.65
C VAL A 58 7.65 4.12 6.80
N LEU A 59 7.74 4.65 8.02
CA LEU A 59 7.52 6.07 8.29
C LEU A 59 8.61 6.84 7.54
N TYR A 60 8.19 7.69 6.62
CA TYR A 60 9.10 8.51 5.85
C TYR A 60 9.71 9.62 6.72
N GLY A 61 8.93 10.14 7.67
CA GLY A 61 9.30 11.26 8.54
C GLY A 61 8.77 12.58 7.99
N ASP A 62 9.01 13.66 8.74
CA ASP A 62 8.80 15.01 8.24
C ASP A 62 10.04 15.37 7.41
N ASP A 63 9.87 15.62 6.12
CA ASP A 63 10.88 16.37 5.38
C ASP A 63 10.93 17.75 6.06
N GLU A 64 11.96 18.01 6.85
CA GLU A 64 12.44 19.39 6.96
C GLU A 64 12.87 19.74 5.54
N GLU A 65 12.02 20.49 4.83
CA GLU A 65 12.49 21.28 3.69
C GLU A 65 13.62 22.16 4.22
N THR A 66 14.86 21.67 4.16
CA THR A 66 16.03 22.53 4.19
C THR A 66 15.99 23.26 2.85
N GLY A 67 15.15 24.29 2.80
CA GLY A 67 15.17 25.28 1.74
C GLY A 67 16.56 25.93 1.69
N PRO A 68 17.00 26.38 0.51
CA PRO A 68 18.26 27.10 0.37
C PRO A 68 18.30 28.39 1.19
#